data_AF-M0DQE7-F1
#
_entry.id   AF-M0DQE7-F1
#
_cell.length_a   1.000
_cell.length_b   1.000
_cell.length_c   1.000
_cell.angle_alpha   90.00
_cell.angle_beta   90.00
_cell.angle_gamma   90.00
#
_symmetry.space_group_name_H-M   'P 1'
#
loop_
_entity.id
_entity.type
_entity.pdbx_description
1 polymer ?
#
loop_
_entity_poly.entity_id
_entity_poly.type
_entity_poly.pdbx_seq_one_letter_code
_entity_poly.pdbx_strand_id
1 'polypeptide(L)'
;MGECFSEYSKHHGEVRKERKIMSAKEVVDEIYGIIQGETDLGEVDVFLDLISERDPTYNDLNKLCRGTNTTPDGLKDMRLFSMDDNDLILGSWNDEKRQAYVQNKVQEGNGDLTNLDKAHFLRYHYEQGKSVSKYLEKWDSDELTGLCEELAEATGDETYLKMVGADTSLSEFGDE
;
A
#
# COMPACT_ATOMS: atom_id res chain seq x y z
N MET A 1 12.26 17.43 -12.07
CA MET A 1 11.42 17.34 -13.30
C MET A 1 10.89 18.68 -13.79
N GLY A 2 10.55 19.65 -12.93
CA GLY A 2 10.08 20.98 -13.38
C GLY A 2 11.10 21.82 -14.16
N GLU A 3 12.41 21.63 -13.96
CA GLU A 3 13.45 22.39 -14.67
C GLU A 3 13.57 22.02 -16.15
N CYS A 4 13.49 20.74 -16.50
CA CYS A 4 13.49 20.31 -17.90
C CYS A 4 12.30 20.91 -18.66
N PHE A 5 11.14 20.99 -18.00
CA PHE A 5 9.95 21.62 -18.56
C PHE A 5 10.08 23.14 -18.65
N SER A 6 10.65 23.78 -17.62
CA SER A 6 10.94 25.22 -17.64
C SER A 6 11.94 25.59 -18.73
N GLU A 7 12.85 24.69 -19.11
CA GLU A 7 13.76 24.91 -20.23
C GLU A 7 13.04 24.64 -21.56
N TYR A 8 12.22 23.60 -21.64
CA TYR A 8 11.39 23.30 -22.82
C TYR A 8 10.48 24.47 -23.19
N SER A 9 9.80 25.11 -22.23
CA SER A 9 8.90 26.25 -22.49
C SER A 9 9.60 27.53 -22.96
N LYS A 10 10.93 27.63 -22.82
CA LYS A 10 11.72 28.74 -23.37
C LYS A 10 12.02 28.56 -24.86
N HIS A 11 12.15 27.31 -25.33
CA HIS A 11 12.56 26.97 -26.70
C HIS A 11 11.41 26.48 -27.58
N HIS A 12 10.31 26.04 -26.98
CA HIS A 12 9.08 25.60 -27.64
C HIS A 12 7.90 26.47 -27.22
N GLY A 13 6.81 26.46 -27.98
CA GLY A 13 5.61 27.25 -27.66
C GLY A 13 5.05 26.98 -26.26
N GLU A 14 4.39 27.98 -25.67
CA GLU A 14 3.76 27.87 -24.35
C GLU A 14 2.78 26.69 -24.29
N VAL A 15 2.85 25.89 -23.23
CA VAL A 15 1.87 24.83 -23.00
C VAL A 15 0.55 25.43 -22.55
N ARG A 16 -0.53 25.01 -23.19
CA ARG A 16 -1.87 25.55 -22.97
C ARG A 16 -2.87 24.43 -22.69
N LYS A 17 -3.72 24.64 -21.69
CA LYS A 17 -4.96 23.88 -21.48
C LYS A 17 -6.11 24.83 -21.77
N GLU A 18 -7.01 24.42 -22.67
CA GLU A 18 -8.19 25.20 -23.06
C GLU A 18 -7.88 26.67 -23.41
N ARG A 19 -6.75 26.90 -24.12
CA ARG A 19 -6.23 28.22 -24.54
C ARG A 19 -5.64 29.10 -23.44
N LYS A 20 -5.59 28.66 -22.18
CA LYS A 20 -4.87 29.35 -21.10
C LYS A 20 -3.45 28.78 -20.99
N ILE A 21 -2.46 29.68 -20.87
CA ILE A 21 -1.06 29.30 -20.62
C ILE A 21 -0.95 28.70 -19.23
N MET A 22 -0.33 27.53 -19.14
CA MET A 22 -0.10 26.84 -17.88
C MET A 22 1.29 27.15 -17.33
N SER A 23 1.40 27.30 -16.02
CA SER A 23 2.67 27.33 -15.31
C SER A 23 3.32 25.93 -15.28
N ALA A 24 4.63 25.87 -15.05
CA ALA A 24 5.35 24.60 -14.90
C ALA A 24 4.75 23.71 -13.80
N LYS A 25 4.24 24.31 -12.72
CA LYS A 25 3.56 23.57 -11.65
C LYS A 25 2.24 22.97 -12.13
N GLU A 26 1.39 23.77 -12.78
CA GLU A 26 0.11 23.29 -13.30
C GLU A 26 0.28 22.18 -14.34
N VAL A 27 1.31 22.25 -15.19
CA VAL A 27 1.58 21.20 -16.17
C VAL A 27 2.03 19.91 -15.50
N VAL A 28 2.88 20.02 -14.48
CA VAL A 28 3.33 18.87 -13.70
C VAL A 28 2.14 18.23 -12.95
N ASP A 29 1.28 19.03 -12.33
CA ASP A 29 0.08 18.54 -11.65
C ASP A 29 -0.90 17.88 -12.64
N GLU A 30 -1.04 18.40 -13.86
CA GLU A 30 -1.88 17.78 -14.91
C GLU A 30 -1.32 16.44 -15.39
N ILE A 31 -0.01 16.36 -15.62
CA ILE A 31 0.66 15.11 -16.00
C ILE A 31 0.48 14.06 -14.90
N TYR A 32 0.63 14.46 -13.63
CA TYR A 32 0.35 13.55 -12.51
C TYR A 32 -1.11 13.12 -12.47
N GLY A 33 -2.06 14.04 -12.66
CA GLY A 33 -3.49 13.68 -12.72
C GLY A 33 -3.84 12.69 -13.84
N ILE A 34 -3.14 12.74 -14.98
CA ILE A 34 -3.31 11.77 -16.08
C ILE A 34 -2.74 10.41 -15.69
N ILE A 35 -1.52 10.35 -15.15
CA ILE A 35 -0.88 9.10 -14.73
C ILE A 35 -1.68 8.40 -13.61
N GLN A 36 -2.15 9.19 -12.65
CA GLN A 36 -2.97 8.71 -11.52
C GLN A 36 -4.35 8.25 -11.96
N GLY A 37 -4.94 8.87 -12.98
CA GLY A 37 -6.22 8.45 -13.55
C GLY A 37 -6.17 7.15 -14.36
N GLU A 38 -4.98 6.71 -14.79
CA GLU A 38 -4.77 5.45 -15.53
C GLU A 38 -4.33 4.28 -14.64
N THR A 39 -4.01 4.53 -13.36
CA THR A 39 -3.43 3.53 -12.44
C THR A 39 -4.38 3.27 -11.27
N ASP A 40 -5.03 2.09 -11.25
CA ASP A 40 -5.94 1.67 -10.16
C ASP A 40 -5.20 1.28 -8.86
N LEU A 41 -3.86 1.39 -8.81
CA LEU A 41 -3.05 1.06 -7.64
C LEU A 41 -3.21 2.13 -6.55
N GLY A 42 -3.56 1.68 -5.33
CA GLY A 42 -3.83 2.51 -4.16
C GLY A 42 -2.78 2.40 -3.06
N GLU A 43 -3.16 2.80 -1.84
CA GLU A 43 -2.29 2.79 -0.65
C GLU A 43 -1.75 1.39 -0.31
N VAL A 44 -2.57 0.35 -0.53
CA VAL A 44 -2.23 -1.05 -0.21
C VAL A 44 -1.16 -1.56 -1.15
N ASP A 45 -1.27 -1.31 -2.45
CA ASP A 45 -0.28 -1.76 -3.44
C ASP A 45 1.08 -1.12 -3.19
N VAL A 46 1.12 0.19 -2.93
CA VAL A 46 2.37 0.88 -2.57
C VAL A 46 2.99 0.31 -1.30
N PHE A 47 2.17 -0.08 -0.32
CA PHE A 47 2.68 -0.72 0.90
C PHE A 47 3.28 -2.11 0.62
N LEU A 48 2.63 -2.92 -0.22
CA LEU A 48 3.13 -4.25 -0.63
C LEU A 48 4.47 -4.16 -1.38
N ASP A 49 4.59 -3.18 -2.28
CA ASP A 49 5.85 -2.91 -2.97
C ASP A 49 6.95 -2.55 -1.95
N LEU A 50 6.66 -1.65 -1.01
CA LEU A 50 7.64 -1.22 0.00
C LEU A 50 8.08 -2.33 0.94
N ILE A 51 7.17 -3.22 1.36
CA ILE A 51 7.53 -4.31 2.28
C ILE A 51 8.33 -5.42 1.59
N SER A 52 8.22 -5.53 0.26
CA SER A 52 9.03 -6.44 -0.56
C SER A 52 10.44 -5.91 -0.82
N GLU A 53 10.66 -4.60 -0.66
CA GLU A 53 11.98 -3.98 -0.74
C GLU A 53 12.81 -4.27 0.51
N ARG A 54 14.12 -4.48 0.32
CA ARG A 54 15.02 -4.87 1.42
C ARG A 54 15.22 -3.78 2.49
N ASP A 55 15.25 -2.52 2.07
CA ASP A 55 15.52 -1.36 2.92
C ASP A 55 14.82 -0.13 2.34
N PRO A 56 13.47 -0.08 2.39
CA PRO A 56 12.70 0.95 1.74
C PRO A 56 12.94 2.31 2.38
N THR A 57 13.17 3.34 1.57
CA THR A 57 13.35 4.70 2.07
C THR A 57 12.13 5.57 1.80
N TYR A 58 12.03 6.73 2.49
CA TYR A 58 11.00 7.71 2.20
C TYR A 58 11.05 8.21 0.74
N ASN A 59 12.23 8.19 0.10
CA ASN A 59 12.34 8.53 -1.32
C ASN A 59 11.67 7.47 -2.20
N ASP A 60 11.74 6.20 -1.84
CA ASP A 60 11.10 5.11 -2.60
C ASP A 60 9.58 5.15 -2.44
N LEU A 61 9.08 5.40 -1.22
CA LEU A 61 7.66 5.72 -0.99
C LEU A 61 7.19 6.87 -1.89
N ASN A 62 7.95 7.99 -1.93
CA ASN A 62 7.59 9.11 -2.79
C ASN A 62 7.66 8.78 -4.29
N LYS A 63 8.53 7.87 -4.73
CA LYS A 63 8.58 7.45 -6.13
C LYS A 63 7.36 6.61 -6.47
N LEU A 64 7.00 5.65 -5.61
CA LEU A 64 5.83 4.80 -5.80
C LEU A 64 4.55 5.63 -5.84
N CYS A 65 4.33 6.53 -4.86
CA CYS A 65 3.16 7.42 -4.87
C CYS A 65 3.07 8.35 -6.10
N ARG A 66 4.19 8.63 -6.80
CA ARG A 66 4.15 9.44 -8.05
C ARG A 66 3.62 8.63 -9.24
N GLY A 67 3.73 7.31 -9.19
CA GLY A 67 3.28 6.41 -10.24
C GLY A 67 1.90 5.80 -9.99
N THR A 68 1.30 6.07 -8.82
CA THR A 68 0.03 5.47 -8.39
C THR A 68 -0.96 6.53 -7.92
N ASN A 69 -2.24 6.16 -7.77
CA ASN A 69 -3.30 7.08 -7.37
C ASN A 69 -3.36 7.29 -5.84
N THR A 70 -2.19 7.44 -5.20
CA THR A 70 -2.08 7.59 -3.74
C THR A 70 -1.04 8.63 -3.33
N THR A 71 -1.01 8.98 -2.05
CA THR A 71 -0.08 9.96 -1.48
C THR A 71 0.55 9.44 -0.18
N PRO A 72 1.75 9.92 0.20
CA PRO A 72 2.33 9.58 1.49
C PRO A 72 1.40 9.91 2.67
N ASP A 73 0.62 10.99 2.61
CA ASP A 73 -0.35 11.30 3.68
C ASP A 73 -1.46 10.24 3.77
N GLY A 74 -1.94 9.70 2.64
CA GLY A 74 -2.92 8.61 2.62
C GLY A 74 -2.42 7.35 3.32
N LEU A 75 -1.20 6.89 2.99
CA LEU A 75 -0.59 5.75 3.69
C LEU A 75 -0.37 6.04 5.19
N LYS A 76 -0.02 7.27 5.55
CA LYS A 76 0.18 7.69 6.94
C LYS A 76 -1.12 7.72 7.75
N ASP A 77 -2.22 8.13 7.12
CA ASP A 77 -3.56 8.11 7.71
C ASP A 77 -4.02 6.69 7.99
N MET A 78 -3.69 5.76 7.10
CA MET A 78 -3.90 4.32 7.29
C MET A 78 -2.90 3.67 8.27
N ARG A 79 -1.94 4.42 8.82
CA ARG A 79 -0.86 3.91 9.69
C ARG A 79 0.02 2.86 9.03
N LEU A 80 0.22 2.94 7.70
CA LEU A 80 1.07 2.02 6.94
C LEU A 80 2.55 2.37 7.00
N PHE A 81 2.91 3.55 7.50
CA PHE A 81 4.28 3.86 7.89
C PHE A 81 4.34 4.95 8.97
N SER A 82 5.53 5.11 9.53
CA SER A 82 5.95 6.25 10.33
C SER A 82 7.40 6.64 10.01
N MET A 83 7.85 7.78 10.53
CA MET A 83 9.23 8.24 10.41
C MET A 83 9.87 8.22 11.80
N ASP A 84 11.04 7.63 11.93
CA ASP A 84 11.87 7.63 13.14
C ASP A 84 13.28 8.08 12.77
N ASP A 85 13.74 9.23 13.30
CA ASP A 85 15.06 9.82 12.99
C ASP A 85 15.47 9.87 11.49
N ASN A 86 14.48 10.05 10.60
CA ASN A 86 14.54 10.05 9.12
C ASN A 86 14.48 8.69 8.44
N ASP A 87 14.41 7.60 9.20
CA ASP A 87 14.19 6.26 8.67
C ASP A 87 12.70 6.01 8.48
N LEU A 88 12.36 5.37 7.37
CA LEU A 88 11.00 4.96 7.04
C LEU A 88 10.72 3.65 7.77
N ILE A 89 9.76 3.66 8.70
CA ILE A 89 9.34 2.46 9.43
C ILE A 89 7.97 2.03 8.92
N LEU A 90 7.88 0.86 8.28
CA LEU A 90 6.63 0.32 7.77
C LEU A 90 5.72 -0.20 8.90
N GLY A 91 4.44 0.14 8.81
CA GLY A 91 3.40 -0.25 9.75
C GLY A 91 2.94 -1.69 9.51
N SER A 92 3.72 -2.65 10.00
CA SER A 92 3.37 -4.08 9.96
C SER A 92 2.22 -4.43 10.93
N TRP A 93 1.78 -5.69 10.90
CA TRP A 93 0.77 -6.17 11.85
C TRP A 93 1.16 -6.03 13.32
N ASN A 94 2.46 -5.95 13.63
CA ASN A 94 2.97 -5.83 15.01
C ASN A 94 3.17 -4.37 15.46
N ASP A 95 2.93 -3.39 14.58
CA ASP A 95 2.98 -1.98 14.97
C ASP A 95 1.74 -1.62 15.82
N GLU A 96 1.94 -1.10 17.02
CA GLU A 96 0.85 -0.79 17.97
C GLU A 96 -0.14 0.25 17.42
N LYS A 97 0.32 1.22 16.63
CA LYS A 97 -0.55 2.25 16.04
C LYS A 97 -1.38 1.67 14.91
N ARG A 98 -0.80 0.78 14.09
CA ARG A 98 -1.50 0.03 13.05
C ARG A 98 -2.52 -0.93 13.67
N GLN A 99 -2.15 -1.64 14.73
CA GLN A 99 -3.07 -2.51 15.48
C GLN A 99 -4.26 -1.71 16.03
N ALA A 100 -4.01 -0.59 16.70
CA ALA A 100 -5.06 0.27 17.24
C ALA A 100 -5.97 0.82 16.12
N TYR A 101 -5.39 1.28 15.01
CA TYR A 101 -6.13 1.75 13.84
C TYR A 101 -7.09 0.68 13.31
N VAL A 102 -6.57 -0.52 13.02
CA VAL A 102 -7.35 -1.62 12.46
C VAL A 102 -8.42 -2.10 13.45
N GLN A 103 -8.08 -2.27 14.73
CA GLN A 103 -9.05 -2.70 15.75
C GLN A 103 -10.19 -1.70 15.93
N ASN A 104 -9.89 -0.39 15.96
CA ASN A 104 -10.93 0.65 16.03
C ASN A 104 -11.85 0.57 14.80
N LYS A 105 -11.28 0.47 13.59
CA LYS A 105 -12.05 0.39 12.35
C LYS A 105 -12.99 -0.83 12.31
N VAL A 106 -12.52 -1.99 12.82
CA VAL A 106 -13.36 -3.20 12.94
C VAL A 106 -14.48 -3.02 13.98
N GLN A 107 -14.21 -2.37 15.12
CA GLN A 107 -15.17 -2.16 16.20
C GLN A 107 -16.26 -1.13 15.85
N GLU A 108 -15.89 -0.05 15.19
CA GLU A 108 -16.82 1.01 14.82
C GLU A 108 -17.86 0.55 13.80
N GLY A 109 -17.65 -0.62 13.15
CA GLY A 109 -18.55 -1.19 12.15
C GLY A 109 -18.77 -0.28 10.93
N ASN A 110 -18.01 0.81 10.86
CA ASN A 110 -18.11 1.89 9.91
C ASN A 110 -16.88 1.85 9.00
N GLY A 111 -17.10 1.51 7.74
CA GLY A 111 -16.19 1.87 6.66
C GLY A 111 -15.28 0.76 6.17
N ASP A 112 -15.53 0.36 4.92
CA ASP A 112 -14.57 -0.15 3.93
C ASP A 112 -13.24 -0.64 4.51
N LEU A 113 -13.26 -1.80 5.16
CA LEU A 113 -12.04 -2.48 5.58
C LEU A 113 -11.33 -2.95 4.31
N THR A 114 -10.12 -2.45 4.11
CA THR A 114 -9.26 -2.99 3.04
C THR A 114 -8.90 -4.43 3.38
N ASN A 115 -8.52 -5.22 2.36
CA ASN A 115 -8.05 -6.58 2.61
C ASN A 115 -6.80 -6.58 3.51
N LEU A 116 -5.97 -5.53 3.46
CA LEU A 116 -4.83 -5.36 4.37
C LEU A 116 -5.25 -5.11 5.82
N ASP A 117 -6.32 -4.32 6.05
CA ASP A 117 -6.88 -4.15 7.39
C ASP A 117 -7.36 -5.50 7.94
N LYS A 118 -8.07 -6.29 7.13
CA LYS A 118 -8.54 -7.62 7.52
C LYS A 118 -7.37 -8.56 7.82
N ALA A 119 -6.36 -8.61 6.95
CA ALA A 119 -5.17 -9.47 7.12
C ALA A 119 -4.41 -9.15 8.41
N HIS A 120 -4.09 -7.87 8.66
CA HIS A 120 -3.41 -7.46 9.90
C HIS A 120 -4.26 -7.75 11.14
N PHE A 121 -5.59 -7.56 11.07
CA PHE A 121 -6.50 -7.90 12.17
C PHE A 121 -6.48 -9.41 12.49
N LEU A 122 -6.61 -10.24 11.45
CA LEU A 122 -6.58 -11.69 11.57
C LEU A 122 -5.24 -12.16 12.13
N ARG A 123 -4.12 -11.62 11.63
CA ARG A 123 -2.77 -11.94 12.09
C ARG A 123 -2.57 -11.62 13.57
N TYR A 124 -3.05 -10.45 14.02
CA TYR A 124 -3.05 -10.07 15.42
C TYR A 124 -3.92 -11.01 16.28
N HIS A 125 -5.14 -11.34 15.83
CA HIS A 125 -6.01 -12.26 16.55
C HIS A 125 -5.41 -13.68 16.67
N TYR A 126 -4.79 -14.15 15.59
CA TYR A 126 -4.12 -15.43 15.53
C TYR A 126 -2.94 -15.48 16.53
N GLU A 127 -2.13 -14.42 16.59
CA GLU A 127 -1.02 -14.29 17.56
C GLU A 127 -1.51 -14.40 19.02
N GLN A 128 -2.69 -13.86 19.31
CA GLN A 128 -3.30 -13.92 20.64
C GLN A 128 -3.97 -15.28 20.95
N GLY A 129 -3.83 -16.28 20.07
CA GLY A 129 -4.47 -17.59 20.21
C GLY A 129 -6.00 -17.54 20.10
N LYS A 130 -6.57 -16.46 19.54
CA LYS A 130 -8.01 -16.31 19.37
C LYS A 130 -8.43 -16.92 18.05
N SER A 131 -9.63 -17.51 18.02
CA SER A 131 -10.21 -18.02 16.78
C SER A 131 -10.46 -16.88 15.79
N VAL A 132 -9.98 -17.07 14.56
CA VAL A 132 -10.22 -16.19 13.40
C VAL A 132 -11.43 -16.63 12.56
N SER A 133 -11.98 -17.83 12.81
CA SER A 133 -13.01 -18.48 11.98
C SER A 133 -14.24 -17.60 11.78
N LYS A 134 -14.74 -16.96 12.84
CA LYS A 134 -15.89 -16.05 12.77
C LYS A 134 -15.66 -14.86 11.82
N TYR A 135 -14.42 -14.38 11.74
CA TYR A 135 -14.07 -13.27 10.86
C TYR A 135 -13.91 -13.74 9.42
N LEU A 136 -13.28 -14.89 9.21
CA LEU A 136 -13.18 -15.52 7.89
C LEU A 136 -14.56 -15.83 7.31
N GLU A 137 -15.50 -16.40 8.07
CA GLU A 137 -16.87 -16.61 7.59
C GLU A 137 -17.55 -15.36 7.01
N LYS A 138 -17.11 -14.16 7.44
CA LYS A 138 -17.63 -12.87 6.96
C LYS A 138 -16.77 -12.23 5.85
N TRP A 139 -15.47 -12.49 5.86
CA TRP A 139 -14.48 -11.75 5.08
C TRP A 139 -13.73 -12.57 4.04
N ASP A 140 -13.88 -13.89 4.08
CA ASP A 140 -13.24 -14.83 3.17
C ASP A 140 -13.53 -14.46 1.72
N SER A 141 -12.46 -14.20 0.99
CA SER A 141 -12.46 -13.86 -0.43
C SER A 141 -11.12 -14.23 -1.04
N ASP A 142 -11.11 -14.56 -2.33
CA ASP A 142 -9.88 -14.88 -3.06
C ASP A 142 -8.87 -13.74 -3.00
N GLU A 143 -9.34 -12.48 -3.00
CA GLU A 143 -8.48 -11.30 -2.85
C GLU A 143 -7.80 -11.20 -1.48
N LEU A 144 -8.48 -11.58 -0.40
CA LEU A 144 -7.89 -11.59 0.94
C LEU A 144 -6.85 -12.70 1.04
N THR A 145 -7.13 -13.87 0.47
CA THR A 145 -6.20 -15.00 0.41
C THR A 145 -4.96 -14.63 -0.40
N GLY A 146 -5.11 -14.08 -1.61
CA GLY A 146 -4.00 -13.63 -2.44
C GLY A 146 -3.14 -12.58 -1.75
N LEU A 147 -3.75 -11.60 -1.07
CA LEU A 147 -3.00 -10.62 -0.28
C LEU A 147 -2.20 -11.29 0.85
N CYS A 148 -2.76 -12.30 1.51
CA CYS A 148 -2.05 -13.04 2.56
C CYS A 148 -0.87 -13.85 2.00
N GLU A 149 -0.98 -14.36 0.77
CA GLU A 149 0.14 -14.99 0.05
C GLU A 149 1.24 -13.98 -0.26
N GLU A 150 0.91 -12.81 -0.80
CA GLU A 150 1.87 -11.73 -1.07
C GLU A 150 2.57 -11.24 0.21
N LEU A 151 1.81 -11.07 1.30
CA LEU A 151 2.38 -10.69 2.59
C LEU A 151 3.31 -11.78 3.15
N ALA A 152 2.96 -13.06 2.97
CA ALA A 152 3.83 -14.16 3.40
C ALA A 152 5.12 -14.20 2.59
N GLU A 153 5.07 -13.98 1.28
CA GLU A 153 6.24 -13.92 0.41
C GLU A 153 7.15 -12.73 0.79
N ALA A 154 6.58 -11.53 0.92
CA ALA A 154 7.34 -10.32 1.20
C ALA A 154 7.96 -10.30 2.60
N THR A 155 7.28 -10.85 3.60
CA THR A 155 7.74 -10.82 5.01
C THR A 155 8.42 -12.10 5.48
N GLY A 156 8.24 -13.21 4.76
CA GLY A 156 8.57 -14.55 5.23
C GLY A 156 7.66 -15.07 6.35
N ASP A 157 6.57 -14.38 6.70
CA ASP A 157 5.64 -14.79 7.76
C ASP A 157 4.54 -15.71 7.20
N GLU A 158 4.82 -17.02 7.18
CA GLU A 158 3.85 -18.06 6.79
C GLU A 158 2.55 -18.08 7.62
N THR A 159 2.49 -17.35 8.75
CA THR A 159 1.27 -17.26 9.55
C THR A 159 0.13 -16.64 8.74
N TYR A 160 0.44 -15.75 7.79
CA TYR A 160 -0.56 -15.21 6.87
C TYR A 160 -1.24 -16.31 6.04
N LEU A 161 -0.52 -17.36 5.62
CA LEU A 161 -1.09 -18.51 4.93
C LEU A 161 -1.93 -19.38 5.88
N LYS A 162 -1.35 -19.69 7.06
CA LYS A 162 -1.97 -20.56 8.07
C LYS A 162 -3.29 -20.00 8.58
N MET A 163 -3.41 -18.68 8.71
CA MET A 163 -4.62 -18.05 9.25
C MET A 163 -5.79 -18.08 8.25
N VAL A 164 -5.54 -18.02 6.94
CA VAL A 164 -6.60 -18.12 5.91
C VAL A 164 -6.87 -19.56 5.47
N GLY A 165 -6.08 -20.52 5.98
CA GLY A 165 -6.19 -21.92 5.60
C GLY A 165 -5.65 -22.20 4.19
N ALA A 166 -4.80 -21.32 3.66
CA ALA A 166 -4.05 -21.58 2.45
C ALA A 166 -3.08 -22.74 2.72
N ASP A 167 -3.11 -23.73 1.84
CA ASP A 167 -2.35 -24.96 2.02
C ASP A 167 -0.85 -24.66 1.85
N THR A 168 -0.09 -24.69 2.94
CA THR A 168 1.37 -24.52 2.91
C THR A 168 2.09 -25.69 2.21
N SER A 169 1.37 -26.71 1.70
CA SER A 169 1.96 -27.84 1.00
C SER A 169 2.45 -27.56 -0.42
N LEU A 170 2.19 -26.37 -0.99
CA LEU A 170 2.72 -26.00 -2.32
C LEU A 170 4.22 -25.64 -2.32
N SER A 171 4.96 -25.95 -1.24
CA SER A 171 6.42 -25.99 -1.25
C SER A 171 7.00 -27.24 -1.93
N GLU A 172 6.18 -28.16 -2.46
CA GLU A 172 6.64 -29.30 -3.27
C GLU A 172 6.78 -28.97 -4.77
N PHE A 173 7.46 -27.88 -5.11
CA PHE A 173 8.24 -27.84 -6.36
C PHE A 173 9.71 -28.10 -6.02
N GLY A 174 9.95 -29.33 -5.57
CA GLY A 174 11.29 -29.92 -5.54
C GLY A 174 11.68 -30.37 -6.95
N ASP A 175 12.77 -29.77 -7.43
CA ASP A 175 13.75 -30.26 -8.42
C ASP A 175 13.27 -31.27 -9.50
N GLU A 176 13.30 -30.81 -10.76
CA GLU A 176 13.74 -31.64 -11.90
C GLU A 176 15.00 -31.05 -12.53
#